data_AF-A0A357WUZ4-F1
#
_entry.id   AF-A0A357WUZ4-F1
#
_cell.length_a   1.000
_cell.length_b   1.000
_cell.length_c   1.000
_cell.angle_alpha   90.00
_cell.angle_beta   90.00
_cell.angle_gamma   90.00
#
_symmetry.space_group_name_H-M   'P 1'
#
loop_
_entity.id
_entity.type
_entity.pdbx_description
1 polymer ?
#
loop_
_entity_poly.entity_id
_entity_poly.type
_entity_poly.pdbx_seq_one_letter_code
_entity_poly.pdbx_strand_id
1 'polypeptide(L)'
;FVNPTGRFVIGGPQGDSGLTGRKIIVDTYGGYARHGGGAFSGKDPTKVDRSASYMARYAAKNIVAAGLAKRCELQLAYAIGV
;
A
#
# COMPACT_ATOMS: atom_id res chain seq x y z
N PHE A 1 -14.62 18.74 -9.92
CA PHE A 1 -13.89 20.03 -9.85
C PHE A 1 -12.54 19.86 -10.51
N VAL A 2 -12.08 20.85 -11.30
CA VAL A 2 -10.73 20.88 -11.87
C VAL A 2 -9.99 22.03 -11.19
N ASN A 3 -8.85 21.73 -10.57
CA ASN A 3 -8.00 22.68 -9.85
C ASN A 3 -8.78 23.67 -8.96
N PRO A 4 -9.47 23.18 -7.90
CA PRO A 4 -10.29 24.04 -7.05
C PRO A 4 -9.49 25.13 -6.32
N THR A 5 -8.16 25.00 -6.24
CA THR A 5 -7.24 25.97 -5.64
C THR A 5 -6.62 26.95 -6.65
N GLY A 6 -7.05 26.92 -7.92
CA GLY A 6 -6.56 27.81 -8.98
C GLY A 6 -5.33 27.28 -9.73
N ARG A 7 -4.56 28.19 -10.32
CA ARG A 7 -3.43 27.86 -11.20
C ARG A 7 -2.28 27.25 -10.39
N PHE A 8 -1.83 26.05 -10.76
CA PHE A 8 -0.73 25.35 -10.08
C PHE A 8 0.48 25.25 -11.01
N VAL A 9 1.47 26.15 -10.81
CA VAL A 9 2.60 26.33 -11.74
C VAL A 9 3.90 25.75 -11.18
N ILE A 10 4.17 25.94 -9.90
CA ILE A 10 5.36 25.42 -9.21
C ILE A 10 4.93 24.17 -8.44
N GLY A 11 5.58 23.03 -8.69
CA GLY A 11 5.29 21.76 -8.03
C GLY A 11 6.53 20.90 -7.86
N GLY A 12 6.34 19.64 -7.44
CA GLY A 12 7.45 18.72 -7.16
C GLY A 12 8.31 19.15 -5.96
N PRO A 13 9.59 18.74 -5.89
CA PRO A 13 10.47 19.02 -4.75
C PRO A 13 10.73 20.52 -4.49
N GLN A 14 10.47 21.39 -5.47
CA GLN A 14 10.57 22.84 -5.29
C GLN A 14 9.45 23.40 -4.38
N GLY A 15 8.29 22.73 -4.34
CA GLY A 15 7.11 23.17 -3.59
C GLY A 15 6.81 22.39 -2.32
N ASP A 16 7.45 21.24 -2.10
CA ASP A 16 7.25 20.38 -0.92
C ASP A 16 8.45 19.44 -0.70
N SER A 17 8.56 18.87 0.50
CA SER A 17 9.57 17.86 0.84
C SER A 17 9.01 16.44 0.78
N GLY A 18 9.54 15.63 -0.14
CA GLY A 18 9.18 14.22 -0.30
C GLY A 18 10.04 13.29 0.54
N LEU A 19 9.42 12.24 1.11
CA LEU A 19 10.10 11.17 1.83
C LEU A 19 9.56 9.81 1.37
N THR A 20 10.44 8.82 1.25
CA THR A 20 10.07 7.43 0.93
C THR A 20 9.09 6.89 1.96
N GLY A 21 8.04 6.19 1.51
CA GLY A 21 7.08 5.55 2.41
C GLY A 21 6.05 6.48 3.07
N ARG A 22 5.86 7.70 2.56
CA ARG A 22 4.84 8.65 3.09
C ARG A 22 3.48 8.59 2.39
N LYS A 23 3.27 7.60 1.52
CA LYS A 23 2.02 7.39 0.77
C LYS A 23 1.49 5.95 0.85
N ILE A 24 1.78 5.22 1.93
CA ILE A 24 1.44 3.80 2.09
C ILE A 24 -0.05 3.45 1.94
N ILE A 25 -0.96 4.35 2.33
CA ILE A 25 -2.41 4.13 2.12
C ILE A 25 -2.81 4.35 0.66
N VAL A 26 -2.13 5.26 -0.04
CA VAL A 26 -2.31 5.48 -1.49
C VAL A 26 -1.75 4.29 -2.28
N ASP A 27 -0.60 3.75 -1.87
CA ASP A 27 0.03 2.58 -2.50
C ASP A 27 -0.81 1.29 -2.36
N THR A 28 -1.72 1.24 -1.38
CA THR A 28 -2.49 0.03 -1.05
C THR A 28 -3.95 0.15 -1.46
N TYR A 29 -4.85 0.28 -0.49
CA TYR A 29 -6.28 0.11 -0.70
C TYR A 29 -7.07 1.42 -0.50
N GLY A 30 -6.40 2.57 -0.50
CA GLY A 30 -7.07 3.88 -0.48
C GLY A 30 -7.96 4.12 0.75
N GLY A 31 -7.66 3.45 1.87
CA GLY A 31 -8.46 3.51 3.11
C GLY A 31 -9.57 2.45 3.20
N TYR A 32 -9.77 1.61 2.18
CA TYR A 32 -10.80 0.57 2.21
C TYR A 32 -10.46 -0.61 3.15
N ALA A 33 -9.18 -0.95 3.29
CA ALA A 33 -8.71 -2.06 4.12
C ALA A 33 -7.68 -1.60 5.15
N ARG A 34 -7.55 -2.38 6.23
CA ARG A 34 -6.57 -2.12 7.31
C ARG A 34 -5.13 -2.30 6.81
N HIS A 35 -4.20 -1.59 7.45
CA HIS A 35 -2.80 -1.55 7.03
C HIS A 35 -1.87 -1.81 8.22
N GLY A 36 -0.84 -2.65 8.03
CA GLY A 36 0.11 -3.04 9.09
C GLY A 36 1.20 -2.01 9.39
N GLY A 37 1.36 -0.99 8.55
CA GLY A 37 2.23 0.18 8.79
C GLY A 37 3.55 0.19 8.01
N GLY A 38 3.97 -0.94 7.43
CA GLY A 38 5.21 -1.03 6.65
C GLY A 38 5.13 -0.35 5.28
N ALA A 39 6.14 0.45 4.93
CA ALA A 39 6.32 0.99 3.58
C ALA A 39 6.93 -0.04 2.61
N PHE A 40 6.70 0.12 1.31
CA PHE A 40 7.23 -0.80 0.28
C PHE A 40 8.54 -0.31 -0.35
N SER A 41 8.58 0.92 -0.85
CA SER A 41 9.72 1.46 -1.61
C SER A 41 11.01 1.50 -0.78
N GLY A 42 12.14 1.23 -1.44
CA GLY A 42 13.46 1.16 -0.78
C GLY A 42 13.78 -0.18 -0.09
N LYS A 43 12.90 -1.18 -0.16
CA LYS A 43 13.10 -2.49 0.47
C LYS A 43 13.28 -3.60 -0.55
N ASP A 44 14.28 -4.45 -0.35
CA ASP A 44 14.45 -5.67 -1.14
C ASP A 44 13.36 -6.71 -0.77
N PRO A 45 13.18 -7.78 -1.58
CA PRO A 45 12.12 -8.76 -1.36
C PRO A 45 12.21 -9.56 -0.05
N THR A 46 13.35 -9.55 0.66
CA THR A 46 13.48 -10.23 1.97
C THR A 46 12.72 -9.50 3.08
N LYS A 47 12.31 -8.24 2.88
CA LYS A 47 11.56 -7.48 3.88
C LYS A 47 10.08 -7.78 3.78
N VAL A 48 9.56 -8.47 4.79
CA VAL A 48 8.18 -8.96 4.88
C VAL A 48 7.13 -7.86 4.74
N ASP A 49 7.43 -6.61 5.15
CA ASP A 49 6.55 -5.45 4.91
C ASP A 49 6.13 -5.33 3.43
N ARG A 50 7.02 -5.68 2.50
CA ARG A 50 6.75 -5.68 1.06
C ARG A 50 6.28 -7.04 0.58
N SER A 51 7.09 -8.09 0.77
CA SER A 51 6.82 -9.40 0.17
C SER A 51 5.59 -10.09 0.74
N ALA A 52 5.37 -10.04 2.06
CA ALA A 52 4.19 -10.63 2.68
C ALA A 52 2.91 -9.84 2.35
N SER A 53 2.99 -8.51 2.27
CA SER A 53 1.87 -7.67 1.80
C SER A 53 1.46 -8.02 0.37
N TYR A 54 2.43 -8.26 -0.52
CA TYR A 54 2.16 -8.72 -1.89
C TYR A 54 1.53 -10.11 -1.91
N MET A 55 2.01 -11.02 -1.06
CA MET A 55 1.44 -12.36 -0.95
C MET A 55 0.02 -12.33 -0.37
N ALA A 56 -0.26 -11.49 0.62
CA ALA A 56 -1.60 -11.29 1.16
C ALA A 56 -2.56 -10.78 0.07
N ARG A 57 -2.13 -9.83 -0.76
CA ARG A 57 -2.91 -9.37 -1.92
C ARG A 57 -3.18 -10.51 -2.90
N TYR A 58 -2.14 -11.29 -3.22
CA TYR A 58 -2.25 -12.43 -4.13
C TYR A 58 -3.26 -13.46 -3.61
N ALA A 59 -3.13 -13.88 -2.36
CA ALA A 59 -4.04 -14.85 -1.74
C ALA A 59 -5.49 -14.32 -1.69
N ALA A 60 -5.70 -13.08 -1.23
CA ALA A 60 -7.04 -12.48 -1.16
C ALA A 60 -7.70 -12.36 -2.54
N LYS A 61 -6.92 -11.98 -3.58
CA LYS A 61 -7.40 -11.93 -4.97
C LYS A 61 -7.87 -13.32 -5.43
N ASN A 62 -7.10 -14.37 -5.13
CA ASN A 62 -7.43 -15.73 -5.55
C ASN A 62 -8.65 -16.30 -4.80
N ILE A 63 -8.79 -16.03 -3.50
CA ILE A 63 -9.98 -16.43 -2.72
C ILE A 63 -11.26 -15.87 -3.35
N VAL A 64 -11.24 -14.58 -3.71
CA VAL A 64 -12.40 -13.93 -4.35
C VAL A 64 -12.61 -14.46 -5.77
N ALA A 65 -11.54 -14.62 -6.55
CA ALA A 65 -11.63 -15.14 -7.92
C ALA A 65 -12.15 -16.58 -7.99
N ALA A 66 -11.86 -17.40 -6.97
CA ALA A 66 -12.37 -18.76 -6.85
C ALA A 66 -13.85 -18.83 -6.41
N GLY A 67 -14.52 -17.69 -6.21
CA GLY A 67 -15.93 -17.64 -5.80
C GLY A 67 -16.17 -17.99 -4.33
N LEU A 68 -15.12 -18.13 -3.52
CA LEU A 68 -15.23 -18.51 -2.11
C LEU A 68 -15.76 -17.36 -1.24
N ALA A 69 -15.57 -16.12 -1.66
CA ALA A 69 -16.08 -14.94 -0.97
C ALA A 69 -16.30 -13.77 -1.94
N LYS A 70 -17.26 -12.88 -1.61
CA LYS A 70 -17.47 -11.61 -2.35
C LYS A 70 -16.41 -10.54 -2.02
N ARG A 71 -15.82 -10.63 -0.82
CA ARG A 71 -14.74 -9.79 -0.32
C ARG A 71 -13.90 -10.60 0.66
N CYS A 72 -12.60 -10.36 0.71
CA CYS A 72 -11.68 -11.08 1.58
C CYS A 72 -10.66 -10.10 2.16
N GLU A 73 -10.49 -10.12 3.48
CA GLU A 73 -9.36 -9.49 4.16
C GLU A 73 -8.52 -10.59 4.81
N LEU A 74 -7.21 -10.52 4.61
CA LEU A 74 -6.24 -11.45 5.20
C LEU A 74 -5.30 -10.67 6.12
N GLN A 75 -4.99 -11.26 7.27
CA GLN A 75 -4.04 -10.72 8.22
C GLN A 75 -2.87 -11.70 8.36
N LEU A 76 -1.65 -11.18 8.16
CA LEU A 76 -0.40 -11.91 8.35
C LEU A 76 0.40 -11.22 9.45
N ALA A 77 1.13 -12.00 10.25
CA ALA A 77 2.04 -11.50 11.26
C ALA A 77 3.30 -12.38 11.28
N TYR A 78 4.45 -11.73 11.43
CA TYR A 78 5.76 -12.39 11.52
C TYR A 78 6.44 -12.00 12.83
N ALA A 79 7.20 -12.93 13.38
CA ALA A 79 8.13 -12.63 14.45
C ALA A 79 9.52 -12.41 13.83
N ILE A 80 10.35 -11.54 14.41
CA ILE A 80 11.70 -11.33 13.87
C ILE A 80 12.47 -12.66 13.94
N GLY A 81 12.90 -13.17 12.78
CA GLY A 81 13.60 -14.45 12.66
C GLY A 81 12.71 -15.66 12.34
N VAL A 82 11.39 -15.47 12.19
CA VAL A 82 10.40 -16.51 11.83
C VAL A 82 9.42 -15.99 10.79
#